data_AF-A0A8T5GRU0-F1
#
_entry.id   AF-A0A8T5GRU0-F1
#
_cell.length_a   1.000
_cell.length_b   1.000
_cell.length_c   1.000
_cell.angle_alpha   90.00
_cell.angle_beta   90.00
_cell.angle_gamma   90.00
#
_symmetry.space_group_name_H-M   'P 1'
#
loop_
_entity.id
_entity.type
_entity.pdbx_description
1 polymer ?
#
loop_
_entity_poly.entity_id
_entity_poly.type
_entity_poly.pdbx_seq_one_letter_code
_entity_poly.pdbx_strand_id
1 'polypeptide(L)'
;PWGEDDVKSVKWEIWGPLESDERLVRSPDYLMEESTGRIRIDRPMEGNQTSWAWSGIEKLGLGEANLQVCIQTISGDLNSDCHAFGIVRFEVEPADKGFANAAIILTLTTVGALFAYSFSLFRTDNLPPLPILVALVLLAIFVIPTAWGQANLGSDASIGEHARVYDGELYDTMGNSVMVSDYLDGNKAIVVAITLPGSENSIQQALEINKTLDTRSDEIAVIQVVAGMDARLSDVASLNERLNVSWPILLDEDGVFANSLPTGVADAVLVIDPSMRVTHSEGPSASRENLESAIDDVSTGGGQSFMQYFGLLFGPGLFLFFMALPRAEVTEPETPLPPGTLWASIAAAGGVGVLLVNIPAIIATLAPISSNLLFWFDIVMLLWMVEMCLVTARKGAPIEAQIAGRALHRLFPQAFREWRELEDMQRDVLLGVWLGWFGWLAFPALFPQGVASSMLSGAFGIGFGLFYLFWLALFAGLVVLMIRFIASWGGSISRVFGEFGAEVFAQFIGWCLLPIALWVTVDGLITASQLGLF
;
A
#
# COMPACT_ATOMS: atom_id res chain seq x y z
N PRO A 1 10.45 25.81 43.66
CA PRO A 1 10.80 25.40 42.28
C PRO A 1 12.29 25.61 42.04
N TRP A 2 13.02 24.54 41.74
CA TRP A 2 14.43 24.60 41.33
C TRP A 2 14.53 25.22 39.93
N GLY A 3 15.55 26.05 39.69
CA GLY A 3 15.90 26.49 38.34
C GLY A 3 16.65 25.39 37.59
N GLU A 4 16.85 25.54 36.27
CA GLU A 4 17.70 24.63 35.49
C GLU A 4 19.10 24.47 36.12
N ASP A 5 19.69 25.59 36.56
CA ASP A 5 21.02 25.63 37.19
C ASP A 5 21.10 24.82 38.50
N ASP A 6 19.96 24.50 39.12
CA ASP A 6 19.93 23.70 40.35
C ASP A 6 19.88 22.19 40.05
N VAL A 7 19.67 21.78 38.79
CA VAL A 7 19.56 20.38 38.36
C VAL A 7 20.93 19.86 37.92
N LYS A 8 21.43 18.84 38.62
CA LYS A 8 22.71 18.18 38.35
C LYS A 8 22.58 17.12 37.25
N SER A 9 21.54 16.29 37.31
CA SER A 9 21.29 15.26 36.30
C SER A 9 19.83 14.85 36.30
N VAL A 10 19.37 14.35 35.15
CA VAL A 10 18.05 13.74 34.98
C VAL A 10 18.26 12.37 34.36
N LYS A 11 17.64 11.35 34.95
CA LYS A 11 17.58 10.00 34.40
C LYS A 11 16.13 9.62 34.23
N TRP A 12 15.83 8.91 33.16
CA TRP A 12 14.52 8.31 32.96
C TRP A 12 14.65 6.85 32.56
N GLU A 13 13.64 6.07 32.92
CA GLU A 13 13.53 4.64 32.65
C GLU A 13 12.07 4.32 32.33
N ILE A 14 11.86 3.52 31.29
CA ILE A 14 10.54 3.03 30.88
C ILE A 14 10.42 1.57 31.29
N TRP A 15 9.39 1.28 32.08
CA TRP A 15 9.15 -0.04 32.66
C TRP A 15 7.80 -0.58 32.22
N GLY A 16 7.77 -1.85 31.81
CA GLY A 16 6.55 -2.60 31.54
C GLY A 16 6.77 -3.84 30.67
N PRO A 17 5.69 -4.46 30.18
CA PRO A 17 4.30 -4.15 30.51
C PRO A 17 4.00 -4.54 31.96
N LEU A 18 3.24 -3.71 32.66
CA LEU A 18 2.89 -3.91 34.07
C LEU A 18 1.69 -4.86 34.19
N GLU A 19 1.67 -5.68 35.24
CA GLU A 19 0.46 -6.41 35.60
C GLU A 19 -0.63 -5.45 36.12
N SER A 20 -1.90 -5.81 35.93
CA SER A 20 -3.05 -4.93 36.21
C SER A 20 -3.19 -4.45 37.66
N ASP A 21 -2.58 -5.16 38.61
CA ASP A 21 -2.54 -4.83 40.04
C ASP A 21 -1.21 -4.20 40.47
N GLU A 22 -0.19 -4.22 39.61
CA GLU A 22 1.13 -3.67 39.89
C GLU A 22 1.23 -2.20 39.48
N ARG A 23 1.57 -1.36 40.45
CA ARG A 23 1.74 0.08 40.22
C ARG A 23 3.15 0.46 39.82
N LEU A 24 4.13 -0.37 40.16
CA LEU A 24 5.57 -0.12 40.01
C LEU A 24 6.27 -1.47 39.93
N VAL A 25 7.12 -1.64 38.92
CA VAL A 25 7.99 -2.80 38.76
C VAL A 25 9.42 -2.30 38.64
N ARG A 26 10.35 -3.02 39.28
CA ARG A 26 11.80 -2.76 39.25
C ARG A 26 12.60 -4.03 38.98
N SER A 27 11.96 -5.04 38.40
CA SER A 27 12.65 -6.25 37.95
C SER A 27 13.28 -5.99 36.59
N PRO A 28 14.58 -6.27 36.38
CA PRO A 28 15.28 -6.00 35.12
C PRO A 28 14.57 -6.53 33.87
N ASP A 29 13.80 -7.61 34.01
CA ASP A 29 13.06 -8.23 32.92
C ASP A 29 11.94 -7.34 32.33
N TYR A 30 11.53 -6.30 33.07
CA TYR A 30 10.50 -5.33 32.65
C TYR A 30 11.08 -3.97 32.27
N LEU A 31 12.42 -3.81 32.23
CA LEU A 31 13.03 -2.59 31.72
C LEU A 31 12.94 -2.61 30.18
N MET A 32 12.14 -1.70 29.62
CA MET A 32 12.00 -1.58 28.18
C MET A 32 13.10 -0.69 27.58
N GLU A 33 13.31 0.48 28.18
CA GLU A 33 14.30 1.45 27.71
C GLU A 33 14.75 2.37 28.85
N GLU A 34 15.96 2.92 28.76
CA GLU A 34 16.49 3.89 29.71
C GLU A 34 17.21 5.04 29.01
N SER A 35 17.41 6.13 29.76
CA SER A 35 18.13 7.33 29.32
C SER A 35 19.63 7.15 29.05
N THR A 36 20.20 5.96 29.30
CA THR A 36 21.63 5.72 29.11
C THR A 36 22.00 5.83 27.63
N GLY A 37 22.93 6.73 27.32
CA GLY A 37 23.36 6.98 25.94
C GLY A 37 22.43 7.90 25.14
N ARG A 38 21.35 8.39 25.76
CA ARG A 38 20.42 9.37 25.18
C ARG A 38 20.87 10.79 25.46
N ILE A 39 20.84 11.62 24.45
CA ILE A 39 21.17 13.03 24.49
C ILE A 39 19.90 13.80 24.83
N ARG A 40 20.00 14.64 25.87
CA ARG A 40 18.95 15.61 26.19
C ARG A 40 18.97 16.72 25.14
N ILE A 41 17.81 16.98 24.55
CA ILE A 41 17.60 18.10 23.65
C ILE A 41 16.84 19.22 24.35
N ASP A 42 17.38 20.43 24.29
CA ASP A 42 16.72 21.63 24.80
C ASP A 42 15.81 22.19 23.70
N ARG A 43 14.49 22.11 23.94
CA ARG A 43 13.45 22.53 23.02
C ARG A 43 12.88 23.89 23.47
N PRO A 44 13.06 24.97 22.70
CA PRO A 44 12.53 26.28 23.07
C PRO A 44 11.00 26.31 23.00
N MET A 45 10.37 26.91 24.00
CA MET A 45 8.93 27.08 24.14
C MET A 45 8.55 28.56 24.19
N GLU A 46 7.26 28.84 24.03
CA GLU A 46 6.74 30.20 24.20
C GLU A 46 6.97 30.73 25.62
N GLY A 47 7.16 32.05 25.73
CA GLY A 47 7.37 32.71 27.01
C GLY A 47 8.77 32.50 27.61
N ASN A 48 9.79 32.26 26.77
CA ASN A 48 11.19 32.03 27.19
C ASN A 48 11.33 30.81 28.13
N GLN A 49 10.51 29.79 27.90
CA GLN A 49 10.59 28.51 28.59
C GLN A 49 11.39 27.53 27.73
N THR A 50 11.99 26.54 28.37
CA THR A 50 12.71 25.45 27.70
C THR A 50 12.13 24.13 28.19
N SER A 51 11.78 23.25 27.25
CA SER A 51 11.41 21.86 27.54
C SER A 51 12.61 20.96 27.28
N TRP A 52 12.83 19.97 28.13
CA TRP A 52 13.85 18.94 27.89
C TRP A 52 13.20 17.75 27.20
N ALA A 53 13.72 17.40 26.03
CA ALA A 53 13.26 16.29 25.21
C ALA A 53 14.32 15.18 25.15
N TRP A 54 13.85 13.94 25.08
CA TRP A 54 14.64 12.75 24.81
C TRP A 54 13.86 11.90 23.80
N SER A 55 14.57 11.18 22.94
CA SER A 55 13.96 10.19 22.04
C SER A 55 14.32 8.79 22.50
N GLY A 56 13.32 7.91 22.49
CA GLY A 56 13.57 6.47 22.52
C GLY A 56 13.85 5.93 21.12
N ILE A 57 14.47 4.75 21.05
CA ILE A 57 14.59 3.98 19.79
C ILE A 57 13.93 2.60 19.90
N GLU A 58 13.67 2.14 21.14
CA GLU A 58 13.18 0.79 21.36
C GLU A 58 11.67 0.73 21.18
N LYS A 59 11.20 -0.36 20.58
CA LYS A 59 9.76 -0.60 20.43
C LYS A 59 9.19 -1.03 21.78
N LEU A 60 8.32 -0.20 22.35
CA LEU A 60 7.66 -0.49 23.62
C LEU A 60 6.69 -1.67 23.50
N GLY A 61 6.60 -2.48 24.56
CA GLY A 61 5.62 -3.55 24.67
C GLY A 61 4.20 -3.01 24.90
N LEU A 62 3.18 -3.73 24.42
CA LEU A 62 1.77 -3.34 24.58
C LEU A 62 1.31 -3.45 26.03
N GLY A 63 0.47 -2.50 26.47
CA GLY A 63 -0.15 -2.49 27.80
C GLY A 63 0.29 -1.30 28.68
N GLU A 64 -0.03 -1.35 29.98
CA GLU A 64 0.36 -0.31 30.92
C GLU A 64 1.89 -0.27 31.11
N ALA A 65 2.46 0.92 31.01
CA ALA A 65 3.88 1.18 31.25
C ALA A 65 4.06 2.40 32.16
N ASN A 66 5.21 2.46 32.80
CA ASN A 66 5.61 3.56 33.67
C ASN A 66 6.87 4.21 33.12
N LEU A 67 6.81 5.51 32.84
CA LEU A 67 7.98 6.37 32.71
C LEU A 67 8.36 6.86 34.10
N GLN A 68 9.48 6.37 34.62
CA GLN A 68 10.05 6.78 35.89
C GLN A 68 11.13 7.82 35.62
N VAL A 69 11.01 9.00 36.21
CA VAL A 69 11.97 10.10 36.05
C VAL A 69 12.60 10.41 37.41
N CYS A 70 13.92 10.41 37.44
CA CYS A 70 14.71 10.76 38.59
C CYS A 70 15.53 12.02 38.32
N ILE A 71 15.37 13.03 39.18
CA ILE A 71 16.09 14.30 39.12
C ILE A 71 17.03 14.38 40.32
N GLN A 72 18.30 14.64 40.03
CA GLN A 72 19.30 14.99 41.02
C GLN A 72 19.56 16.48 40.96
N THR A 73 19.56 17.15 42.10
CA THR A 73 19.88 18.57 42.26
C THR A 73 21.27 18.79 42.84
N ILE A 74 21.89 19.94 42.57
CA ILE A 74 23.25 20.27 43.01
C ILE A 74 23.33 20.41 44.55
N SER A 75 22.29 20.96 45.17
CA SER A 75 22.22 21.20 46.63
C SER A 75 21.46 20.13 47.41
N GLY A 76 21.10 19.00 46.79
CA GLY A 76 20.41 17.92 47.51
C GLY A 76 21.37 16.99 48.26
N ASP A 77 20.79 16.05 49.00
CA ASP A 77 21.52 15.12 49.85
C ASP A 77 22.43 14.20 49.01
N LEU A 78 23.75 14.35 49.16
CA LEU A 78 24.76 13.56 48.46
C LEU A 78 24.64 12.05 48.69
N ASN A 79 23.91 11.62 49.74
CA ASN A 79 23.66 10.20 50.01
C ASN A 79 22.39 9.65 49.33
N SER A 80 21.59 10.49 48.68
CA SER A 80 20.39 10.06 47.95
C SER A 80 20.66 9.98 46.46
N ASP A 81 20.38 8.82 45.86
CA ASP A 81 20.53 8.61 44.41
C ASP A 81 19.47 9.39 43.60
N CYS A 82 18.40 9.87 44.25
CA CYS A 82 17.35 10.65 43.63
C CYS A 82 16.83 11.74 44.58
N HIS A 83 16.79 13.00 44.14
CA HIS A 83 16.29 14.12 44.97
C HIS A 83 14.82 14.42 44.71
N ALA A 84 14.36 14.24 43.47
CA ALA A 84 12.95 14.27 43.11
C ALA A 84 12.66 13.13 42.14
N PHE A 85 11.58 12.41 42.41
CA PHE A 85 11.17 11.24 41.64
C PHE A 85 9.73 11.41 41.16
N GLY A 86 9.53 11.23 39.86
CA GLY A 86 8.23 11.29 39.20
C GLY A 86 7.93 9.97 38.50
N ILE A 87 6.65 9.61 38.45
CA ILE A 87 6.16 8.49 37.66
C ILE A 87 5.04 9.02 36.78
N VAL A 88 5.17 8.83 35.48
CA VAL A 88 4.10 9.03 34.51
C VAL A 88 3.65 7.66 34.06
N ARG A 89 2.38 7.33 34.31
CA ARG A 89 1.78 6.10 33.82
C ARG A 89 1.15 6.39 32.46
N PHE A 90 1.40 5.53 31.51
CA PHE A 90 0.81 5.60 30.18
C PHE A 90 0.48 4.19 29.69
N GLU A 91 -0.42 4.11 28.73
CA GLU A 91 -0.76 2.85 28.09
C GLU A 91 -0.17 2.86 26.68
N VAL A 92 0.57 1.81 26.34
CA VAL A 92 0.97 1.56 24.97
C VAL A 92 -0.18 0.82 24.32
N GLU A 93 -1.03 1.59 23.66
CA GLU A 93 -2.18 1.05 22.93
C GLU A 93 -1.70 0.22 21.74
N PRO A 94 -2.37 -0.90 21.42
CA PRO A 94 -2.15 -1.57 20.14
C PRO A 94 -2.53 -0.64 19.00
N ALA A 95 -1.86 -0.75 17.85
CA ALA A 95 -2.23 -0.05 16.63
C ALA A 95 -3.74 -0.19 16.35
N ASP A 96 -4.39 0.89 15.90
CA ASP A 96 -5.83 0.88 15.70
C ASP A 96 -6.19 -0.19 14.66
N LYS A 97 -6.97 -1.18 15.10
CA LYS A 97 -7.43 -2.28 14.25
C LYS A 97 -8.62 -1.88 13.38
N GLY A 98 -9.08 -0.64 13.49
CA GLY A 98 -10.25 -0.11 12.82
C GLY A 98 -11.56 -0.52 13.50
N PHE A 99 -12.63 0.19 13.17
CA PHE A 99 -13.95 -0.04 13.75
C PHE A 99 -14.72 -1.20 13.09
N ALA A 100 -14.33 -1.62 11.88
CA ALA A 100 -14.99 -2.69 11.14
C ALA A 100 -14.00 -3.70 10.56
N ASN A 101 -14.15 -4.97 10.97
CA ASN A 101 -13.28 -6.05 10.53
C ASN A 101 -13.67 -6.59 9.15
N ALA A 102 -12.74 -6.50 8.19
CA ALA A 102 -12.96 -6.90 6.81
C ALA A 102 -13.23 -8.40 6.68
N ALA A 103 -12.40 -9.23 7.32
CA ALA A 103 -12.52 -10.68 7.24
C ALA A 103 -13.92 -11.14 7.70
N ILE A 104 -14.47 -10.57 8.78
CA ILE A 104 -15.79 -10.95 9.29
C ILE A 104 -16.91 -10.49 8.34
N ILE A 105 -16.94 -9.21 7.98
CA ILE A 105 -18.05 -8.63 7.21
C ILE A 105 -18.04 -9.16 5.76
N LEU A 106 -16.88 -9.25 5.13
CA LEU A 106 -16.77 -9.75 3.75
C LEU A 106 -17.05 -11.26 3.67
N THR A 107 -16.70 -12.05 4.68
CA THR A 107 -17.11 -13.47 4.73
C THR A 107 -18.62 -13.60 4.89
N LEU A 108 -19.25 -12.83 5.79
CA LEU A 108 -20.70 -12.85 5.98
C LEU A 108 -21.46 -12.42 4.72
N THR A 109 -20.98 -11.38 4.03
CA THR A 109 -21.59 -10.93 2.77
C THR A 109 -21.39 -11.91 1.63
N THR A 110 -20.24 -12.61 1.56
CA THR A 110 -20.03 -13.71 0.59
C THR A 110 -21.00 -14.86 0.82
N VAL A 111 -21.19 -15.29 2.08
CA VAL A 111 -22.18 -16.31 2.44
C VAL A 111 -23.60 -15.82 2.16
N GLY A 112 -23.90 -14.56 2.47
CA GLY A 112 -25.17 -13.92 2.14
C GLY A 112 -25.45 -13.90 0.63
N ALA A 113 -24.44 -13.58 -0.19
CA ALA A 113 -24.52 -13.59 -1.65
C ALA A 113 -24.82 -15.01 -2.17
N LEU A 114 -24.19 -16.04 -1.60
CA LEU A 114 -24.46 -17.44 -1.96
C LEU A 114 -25.93 -17.81 -1.72
N PHE A 115 -26.47 -17.48 -0.54
CA PHE A 115 -27.87 -17.75 -0.23
C PHE A 115 -28.83 -16.94 -1.09
N ALA A 116 -28.58 -15.63 -1.25
CA ALA A 116 -29.43 -14.75 -2.03
C ALA A 116 -29.46 -15.16 -3.52
N TYR A 117 -28.31 -15.48 -4.09
CA TYR A 117 -28.19 -15.91 -5.48
C TYR A 117 -28.85 -17.28 -5.69
N SER A 118 -28.61 -18.25 -4.80
CA SER A 118 -29.26 -19.57 -4.86
C SER A 118 -30.78 -19.47 -4.74
N PHE A 119 -31.27 -18.60 -3.85
CA PHE A 119 -32.70 -18.33 -3.70
C PHE A 119 -33.29 -17.65 -4.94
N SER A 120 -32.54 -16.73 -5.56
CA SER A 120 -32.95 -16.09 -6.82
C SER A 120 -33.07 -17.11 -7.94
N LEU A 121 -32.08 -17.99 -8.10
CA LEU A 121 -32.10 -19.06 -9.11
C LEU A 121 -33.31 -19.99 -8.92
N PHE A 122 -33.60 -20.36 -7.66
CA PHE A 122 -34.78 -21.14 -7.30
C PHE A 122 -36.09 -20.44 -7.68
N ARG A 123 -36.20 -19.13 -7.43
CA ARG A 123 -37.40 -18.35 -7.76
C ARG A 123 -37.63 -18.20 -9.26
N THR A 124 -36.56 -18.21 -10.05
CA THR A 124 -36.63 -18.10 -11.52
C THR A 124 -36.77 -19.43 -12.26
N ASP A 125 -36.96 -20.55 -11.53
CA ASP A 125 -36.99 -21.93 -12.07
C ASP A 125 -35.74 -22.32 -12.89
N ASN A 126 -34.65 -21.56 -12.74
CA ASN A 126 -33.36 -21.76 -13.40
C ASN A 126 -32.36 -22.41 -12.45
N LEU A 127 -32.82 -23.34 -11.59
CA LEU A 127 -31.95 -24.00 -10.62
C LEU A 127 -30.96 -24.91 -11.37
N PRO A 128 -29.66 -24.65 -11.29
CA PRO A 128 -28.68 -25.46 -12.00
C PRO A 128 -28.57 -26.85 -11.37
N PRO A 129 -28.03 -27.85 -12.10
CA PRO A 129 -27.78 -29.18 -11.57
C PRO A 129 -26.99 -29.16 -10.25
N LEU A 130 -27.26 -30.13 -9.38
CA LEU A 130 -26.58 -30.32 -8.08
C LEU A 130 -25.05 -30.13 -8.13
N PRO A 131 -24.32 -30.67 -9.13
CA PRO A 131 -22.88 -30.43 -9.25
C PRO A 131 -22.51 -28.95 -9.33
N ILE A 132 -23.25 -28.14 -10.09
CA ILE A 132 -23.00 -26.70 -10.25
C ILE A 132 -23.29 -25.96 -8.94
N LEU A 133 -24.33 -26.35 -8.19
CA LEU A 133 -24.58 -25.80 -6.86
C LEU A 133 -23.42 -26.08 -5.90
N VAL A 134 -22.85 -27.29 -5.94
CA VAL A 134 -21.63 -27.62 -5.16
C VAL A 134 -20.46 -26.75 -5.60
N ALA A 135 -20.29 -26.52 -6.89
CA ALA A 135 -19.26 -25.62 -7.42
C ALA A 135 -19.45 -24.17 -6.95
N LEU A 136 -20.68 -23.67 -6.81
CA LEU A 136 -20.94 -22.34 -6.25
C LEU A 136 -20.52 -22.23 -4.78
N VAL A 137 -20.74 -23.29 -3.99
CA VAL A 137 -20.26 -23.34 -2.59
C VAL A 137 -18.72 -23.29 -2.55
N LEU A 138 -18.05 -24.08 -3.40
CA LEU A 138 -16.59 -24.08 -3.49
C LEU A 138 -16.05 -22.72 -3.95
N LEU A 139 -16.73 -22.09 -4.91
CA LEU A 139 -16.39 -20.76 -5.40
C LEU A 139 -16.48 -19.72 -4.28
N ALA A 140 -17.55 -19.76 -3.47
CA ALA A 140 -17.70 -18.89 -2.31
C ALA A 140 -16.54 -19.07 -1.31
N ILE A 141 -16.12 -20.31 -1.05
CA ILE A 141 -14.96 -20.61 -0.19
C ILE A 141 -13.68 -20.00 -0.76
N PHE A 142 -13.48 -20.05 -2.08
CA PHE A 142 -12.28 -19.51 -2.73
C PHE A 142 -12.23 -17.97 -2.79
N VAL A 143 -13.35 -17.28 -2.57
CA VAL A 143 -13.35 -15.81 -2.44
C VAL A 143 -12.89 -15.36 -1.04
N ILE A 144 -13.03 -16.21 -0.01
CA ILE A 144 -12.72 -15.87 1.39
C ILE A 144 -11.27 -15.38 1.57
N PRO A 145 -10.22 -16.01 1.00
CA PRO A 145 -8.86 -15.50 1.11
C PRO A 145 -8.70 -14.07 0.59
N THR A 146 -9.38 -13.70 -0.50
CA THR A 146 -9.36 -12.33 -1.04
C THR A 146 -10.02 -11.35 -0.09
N ALA A 147 -11.12 -11.76 0.55
CA ALA A 147 -11.80 -10.98 1.58
C ALA A 147 -10.93 -10.76 2.83
N TRP A 148 -10.12 -11.74 3.22
CA TRP A 148 -9.24 -11.64 4.38
C TRP A 148 -8.00 -10.78 4.13
N GLY A 149 -7.60 -10.61 2.86
CA GLY A 149 -6.49 -9.73 2.49
C GLY A 149 -6.83 -8.24 2.46
N GLN A 150 -8.09 -7.85 2.73
CA GLN A 150 -8.49 -6.43 2.75
C GLN A 150 -8.21 -5.80 4.11
N ALA A 151 -7.84 -4.51 4.10
CA ALA A 151 -7.66 -3.72 5.32
C ALA A 151 -8.99 -3.54 6.07
N ASN A 152 -8.91 -3.39 7.39
CA ASN A 152 -10.07 -3.04 8.22
C ASN A 152 -10.41 -1.56 8.04
N LEU A 153 -11.70 -1.21 8.08
CA LEU A 153 -12.07 0.20 7.92
C LEU A 153 -11.61 1.01 9.13
N GLY A 154 -10.91 2.11 8.86
CA GLY A 154 -10.41 3.04 9.87
C GLY A 154 -9.22 2.51 10.67
N SER A 155 -8.53 1.46 10.22
CA SER A 155 -7.29 1.02 10.86
C SER A 155 -6.09 1.84 10.39
N ASP A 156 -5.12 2.09 11.27
CA ASP A 156 -3.84 2.73 10.90
C ASP A 156 -3.05 1.91 9.85
N ALA A 157 -3.27 0.59 9.83
CA ALA A 157 -2.69 -0.34 8.87
C ALA A 157 -3.25 -0.20 7.43
N SER A 158 -4.17 0.75 7.17
CA SER A 158 -4.68 1.00 5.81
C SER A 158 -3.63 1.65 4.90
N ILE A 159 -2.62 2.32 5.47
CA ILE A 159 -1.56 2.98 4.72
C ILE A 159 -0.46 1.95 4.41
N GLY A 160 -0.40 1.53 3.14
CA GLY A 160 0.59 0.56 2.67
C GLY A 160 2.02 1.12 2.56
N GLU A 161 3.01 0.23 2.51
CA GLU A 161 4.44 0.57 2.37
C GLU A 161 4.73 1.42 1.12
N HIS A 162 3.95 1.24 0.05
CA HIS A 162 4.02 2.04 -1.19
C HIS A 162 2.86 3.04 -1.34
N ALA A 163 2.41 3.59 -0.22
CA ALA A 163 1.34 4.58 -0.19
C ALA A 163 1.65 5.77 -1.09
N ARG A 164 0.58 6.32 -1.68
CA ARG A 164 0.63 7.62 -2.35
C ARG A 164 0.76 8.68 -1.28
N VAL A 165 1.67 9.62 -1.51
CA VAL A 165 1.96 10.72 -0.60
C VAL A 165 0.98 11.84 -0.87
N TYR A 166 0.35 12.37 0.18
CA TYR A 166 -0.46 13.56 0.09
C TYR A 166 0.43 14.78 -0.12
N ASP A 167 0.12 15.60 -1.11
CA ASP A 167 0.87 16.82 -1.37
C ASP A 167 0.25 17.96 -0.55
N GLY A 168 0.58 17.95 0.74
CA GLY A 168 0.11 18.91 1.73
C GLY A 168 0.97 20.16 1.80
N GLU A 169 0.42 21.21 2.39
CA GLU A 169 1.16 22.44 2.69
C GLU A 169 2.14 22.20 3.85
N LEU A 170 3.42 22.47 3.60
CA LEU A 170 4.47 22.47 4.61
C LEU A 170 4.99 23.90 4.78
N TYR A 171 5.43 24.27 5.98
CA TYR A 171 5.87 25.64 6.25
C TYR A 171 7.39 25.73 6.40
N ASP A 172 8.00 26.67 5.68
CA ASP A 172 9.42 26.99 5.83
C ASP A 172 9.72 27.74 7.15
N THR A 173 11.01 28.01 7.42
CA THR A 173 11.44 28.79 8.60
C THR A 173 10.84 30.20 8.70
N MET A 174 10.30 30.74 7.61
CA MET A 174 9.65 32.04 7.56
C MET A 174 8.11 31.94 7.59
N GLY A 175 7.56 30.72 7.66
CA GLY A 175 6.12 30.46 7.64
C GLY A 175 5.49 30.54 6.25
N ASN A 176 6.28 30.48 5.17
CA ASN A 176 5.73 30.36 3.82
C ASN A 176 5.37 28.90 3.53
N SER A 177 4.21 28.71 2.90
CA SER A 177 3.73 27.41 2.45
C SER A 177 4.51 26.94 1.21
N VAL A 178 4.99 25.70 1.24
CA VAL A 178 5.68 24.98 0.16
C VAL A 178 5.08 23.58 0.02
N MET A 179 5.08 23.04 -1.20
CA MET A 179 4.58 21.70 -1.48
C MET A 179 5.74 20.71 -1.64
N VAL A 180 5.50 19.43 -1.39
CA VAL A 180 6.53 18.40 -1.56
C VAL A 180 6.80 18.15 -3.04
N SER A 181 5.76 18.25 -3.88
CA SER A 181 5.91 18.13 -5.32
C SER A 181 6.85 19.16 -5.95
N ASP A 182 6.99 20.35 -5.36
CA ASP A 182 7.92 21.39 -5.84
C ASP A 182 9.39 20.91 -5.82
N TYR A 183 9.71 19.94 -4.96
CA TYR A 183 11.06 19.36 -4.84
C TYR A 183 11.31 18.19 -5.80
N LEU A 184 10.29 17.67 -6.50
CA LEU A 184 10.46 16.63 -7.52
C LEU A 184 10.95 17.19 -8.85
N ASP A 185 10.71 18.48 -9.12
CA ASP A 185 11.02 19.10 -10.41
C ASP A 185 12.52 19.06 -10.72
N GLY A 186 12.89 18.23 -11.70
CA GLY A 186 14.28 18.04 -12.12
C GLY A 186 15.06 16.98 -11.33
N ASN A 187 14.48 16.39 -10.29
CA ASN A 187 15.09 15.34 -9.48
C ASN A 187 14.48 13.97 -9.79
N LYS A 188 15.28 12.92 -9.62
CA LYS A 188 14.86 11.53 -9.81
C LYS A 188 13.98 11.05 -8.66
N ALA A 189 14.23 11.52 -7.44
CA ALA A 189 13.51 11.15 -6.23
C ALA A 189 13.66 12.24 -5.16
N ILE A 190 12.80 12.22 -4.14
CA ILE A 190 12.96 13.00 -2.91
C ILE A 190 13.27 12.07 -1.75
N VAL A 191 14.29 12.41 -0.97
CA VAL A 191 14.52 11.83 0.36
C VAL A 191 13.85 12.72 1.40
N VAL A 192 12.91 12.15 2.15
CA VAL A 192 12.16 12.84 3.19
C VAL A 192 12.56 12.28 4.55
N ALA A 193 13.10 13.11 5.42
CA ALA A 193 13.34 12.76 6.82
C ALA A 193 12.21 13.32 7.69
N ILE A 194 11.41 12.45 8.29
CA ILE A 194 10.44 12.82 9.33
C ILE A 194 11.16 12.85 10.68
N THR A 195 10.93 13.93 11.43
CA THR A 195 11.55 14.17 12.72
C THR A 195 10.52 14.69 13.72
N LEU A 196 10.43 14.04 14.88
CA LEU A 196 9.66 14.54 16.02
C LEU A 196 10.32 15.78 16.64
N PRO A 197 9.56 16.76 17.13
CA PRO A 197 10.10 17.94 17.79
C PRO A 197 11.05 17.58 18.94
N GLY A 198 12.30 18.04 18.85
CA GLY A 198 13.32 17.78 19.87
C GLY A 198 13.96 16.39 19.79
N SER A 199 13.81 15.66 18.67
CA SER A 199 14.39 14.33 18.55
C SER A 199 15.91 14.34 18.30
N GLU A 200 16.64 13.48 19.00
CA GLU A 200 18.08 13.25 18.76
C GLU A 200 18.37 12.49 17.45
N ASN A 201 17.40 11.69 16.99
CA ASN A 201 17.55 10.85 15.79
C ASN A 201 17.79 11.70 14.53
N SER A 202 17.32 12.94 14.53
CA SER A 202 17.57 13.94 13.49
C SER A 202 19.04 14.14 13.15
N ILE A 203 19.95 13.97 14.13
CA ILE A 203 21.40 14.10 13.93
C ILE A 203 21.92 12.92 13.10
N GLN A 204 21.47 11.71 13.41
CA GLN A 204 21.87 10.51 12.68
C GLN A 204 21.28 10.50 11.26
N GLN A 205 20.00 10.89 11.13
CA GLN A 205 19.36 11.09 9.82
C GLN A 205 20.17 12.07 8.95
N ALA A 206 20.49 13.24 9.49
CA ALA A 206 21.28 14.24 8.75
C ALA A 206 22.66 13.74 8.36
N LEU A 207 23.34 12.99 9.24
CA LEU A 207 24.65 12.43 8.95
C LEU A 207 24.62 11.43 7.78
N GLU A 208 23.66 10.50 7.76
CA GLU A 208 23.54 9.52 6.67
C GLU A 208 23.06 10.15 5.35
N ILE A 209 22.15 11.12 5.42
CA ILE A 209 21.68 11.87 4.25
C ILE A 209 22.80 12.70 3.64
N ASN A 210 23.62 13.37 4.46
CA ASN A 210 24.73 14.17 3.96
C ASN A 210 25.76 13.29 3.23
N LYS A 211 26.06 12.09 3.75
CA LYS A 211 26.91 11.12 3.04
C LYS A 211 26.30 10.63 1.72
N THR A 212 24.97 10.61 1.61
CA THR A 212 24.26 10.24 0.38
C THR A 212 24.31 11.38 -0.65
N LEU A 213 24.24 12.64 -0.20
CA LEU A 213 24.39 13.81 -1.06
C LEU A 213 25.79 13.95 -1.66
N ASP A 214 26.83 13.47 -0.96
CA ASP A 214 28.20 13.44 -1.48
C ASP A 214 28.32 12.63 -2.79
N THR A 215 27.44 11.63 -2.99
CA THR A 215 27.44 10.74 -4.16
C THR A 215 26.32 11.03 -5.14
N ARG A 216 25.16 11.53 -4.69
CA ARG A 216 23.91 11.62 -5.47
C ARG A 216 23.23 12.99 -5.48
N SER A 217 23.92 14.07 -5.10
CA SER A 217 23.34 15.43 -5.04
C SER A 217 22.67 15.93 -6.32
N ASP A 218 23.11 15.47 -7.50
CA ASP A 218 22.50 15.84 -8.78
C ASP A 218 21.25 15.01 -9.15
N GLU A 219 20.95 13.94 -8.41
CA GLU A 219 19.85 13.02 -8.68
C GLU A 219 18.67 13.19 -7.73
N ILE A 220 18.89 13.71 -6.51
CA ILE A 220 17.86 13.74 -5.46
C ILE A 220 17.67 15.13 -4.88
N ALA A 221 16.42 15.43 -4.51
CA ALA A 221 16.14 16.46 -3.51
C ALA A 221 16.05 15.83 -2.13
N VAL A 222 16.39 16.62 -1.12
CA VAL A 222 16.24 16.25 0.28
C VAL A 222 15.36 17.29 0.95
N ILE A 223 14.42 16.84 1.77
CA ILE A 223 13.69 17.69 2.71
C ILE A 223 13.66 17.01 4.07
N GLN A 224 13.64 17.81 5.13
CA GLN A 224 13.42 17.32 6.48
C GLN A 224 12.15 17.95 7.03
N VAL A 225 11.23 17.15 7.55
CA VAL A 225 9.92 17.60 8.00
C VAL A 225 9.80 17.35 9.50
N VAL A 226 9.57 18.41 10.24
CA VAL A 226 9.25 18.36 11.67
C VAL A 226 7.75 18.16 11.79
N ALA A 227 7.34 16.99 12.30
CA ALA A 227 5.95 16.60 12.46
C ALA A 227 5.77 15.92 13.82
N GLY A 228 4.60 16.10 14.45
CA GLY A 228 4.29 15.49 15.74
C GLY A 228 3.53 16.41 16.68
N MET A 229 3.28 15.95 17.90
CA MET A 229 2.51 16.71 18.88
C MET A 229 3.15 18.08 19.19
N ASP A 230 2.33 19.12 19.06
CA ASP A 230 2.72 20.52 19.29
C ASP A 230 3.95 20.96 18.47
N ALA A 231 4.16 20.44 17.25
CA ALA A 231 5.26 20.88 16.38
C ALA A 231 5.14 22.38 16.03
N ARG A 232 6.25 23.12 16.09
CA ARG A 232 6.25 24.59 15.90
C ARG A 232 7.41 25.04 15.02
N LEU A 233 7.28 26.27 14.47
CA LEU A 233 8.36 26.92 13.73
C LEU A 233 9.64 27.13 14.56
N SER A 234 9.51 27.27 15.89
CA SER A 234 10.66 27.33 16.79
C SER A 234 11.48 26.04 16.80
N ASP A 235 10.83 24.89 16.59
CA ASP A 235 11.49 23.60 16.51
C ASP A 235 12.27 23.47 15.19
N VAL A 236 11.68 23.92 14.09
CA VAL A 236 12.35 24.01 12.79
C VAL A 236 13.57 24.92 12.85
N ALA A 237 13.43 26.11 13.43
CA ALA A 237 14.54 27.06 13.57
C ALA A 237 15.68 26.49 14.43
N SER A 238 15.35 25.87 15.58
CA SER A 238 16.32 25.22 16.47
C SER A 238 17.02 24.05 15.79
N LEU A 239 16.28 23.24 15.03
CA LEU A 239 16.84 22.12 14.30
C LEU A 239 17.77 22.58 13.18
N ASN A 240 17.38 23.64 12.47
CA ASN A 240 18.18 24.21 11.38
C ASN A 240 19.51 24.79 11.89
N GLU A 241 19.48 25.51 13.01
CA GLU A 241 20.71 26.02 13.67
C GLU A 241 21.61 24.87 14.13
N ARG A 242 21.02 23.79 14.66
CA ARG A 242 21.77 22.64 15.17
C ARG A 242 22.44 21.82 14.07
N LEU A 243 21.69 21.50 13.01
CA LEU A 243 22.16 20.60 11.96
C LEU A 243 23.02 21.34 10.93
N ASN A 244 22.74 22.62 10.67
CA ASN A 244 23.43 23.45 9.67
C ASN A 244 23.58 22.72 8.33
N VAL A 245 22.45 22.24 7.80
CA VAL A 245 22.35 21.40 6.60
C VAL A 245 22.04 22.23 5.37
N SER A 246 22.30 21.66 4.18
CA SER A 246 22.09 22.31 2.89
C SER A 246 20.65 22.25 2.38
N TRP A 247 19.82 21.36 2.94
CA TRP A 247 18.43 21.16 2.55
C TRP A 247 17.46 21.91 3.46
N PRO A 248 16.23 22.21 2.99
CA PRO A 248 15.24 22.87 3.82
C PRO A 248 14.71 21.94 4.91
N ILE A 249 14.50 22.53 6.09
CA ILE A 249 13.73 21.94 7.18
C ILE A 249 12.37 22.64 7.20
N LEU A 250 11.31 21.85 7.16
CA LEU A 250 9.93 22.28 7.01
C LEU A 250 9.11 21.84 8.22
N LEU A 251 8.01 22.54 8.49
CA LEU A 251 7.04 22.21 9.53
C LEU A 251 5.80 21.59 8.88
N ASP A 252 5.38 20.44 9.39
CA ASP A 252 4.04 19.91 9.20
C ASP A 252 3.23 20.20 10.48
N GLU A 253 2.51 21.33 10.48
CA GLU A 253 1.84 21.86 11.67
C GLU A 253 0.70 20.95 12.14
N ASP A 254 -0.13 20.50 11.19
CA ASP A 254 -1.30 19.66 11.46
C ASP A 254 -0.98 18.15 11.37
N GLY A 255 0.24 17.78 10.97
CA GLY A 255 0.66 16.39 10.80
C GLY A 255 0.01 15.68 9.60
N VAL A 256 -0.65 16.42 8.71
CA VAL A 256 -1.45 15.84 7.60
C VAL A 256 -0.54 15.16 6.58
N PHE A 257 0.61 15.75 6.29
CA PHE A 257 1.59 15.15 5.38
C PHE A 257 2.18 13.88 5.98
N ALA A 258 2.67 13.94 7.22
CA ALA A 258 3.27 12.80 7.91
C ALA A 258 2.27 11.65 8.10
N ASN A 259 1.01 11.95 8.40
CA ASN A 259 -0.06 10.95 8.50
C ASN A 259 -0.40 10.26 7.18
N SER A 260 0.01 10.80 6.03
CA SER A 260 -0.12 10.11 4.72
C SER A 260 0.97 9.07 4.46
N LEU A 261 2.02 9.06 5.29
CA LEU A 261 3.19 8.19 5.14
C LEU A 261 2.99 6.88 5.91
N PRO A 262 3.62 5.77 5.47
CA PRO A 262 3.51 4.48 6.15
C PRO A 262 4.05 4.49 7.59
N THR A 263 4.91 5.46 7.92
CA THR A 263 5.51 5.61 9.26
C THR A 263 4.75 6.61 10.14
N GLY A 264 3.75 7.31 9.61
CA GLY A 264 3.09 8.40 10.32
C GLY A 264 4.08 9.50 10.75
N VAL A 265 3.85 10.06 11.94
CA VAL A 265 4.70 11.09 12.56
C VAL A 265 6.00 10.55 13.20
N ALA A 266 6.23 9.23 13.16
CA ALA A 266 7.42 8.65 13.78
C ALA A 266 8.69 9.08 13.04
N ASP A 267 9.80 9.18 13.77
CA ASP A 267 11.11 9.43 13.17
C ASP A 267 11.40 8.38 12.10
N ALA A 268 11.61 8.82 10.86
CA ALA A 268 11.87 7.93 9.74
C ALA A 268 12.54 8.67 8.59
N VAL A 269 13.22 7.92 7.72
CA VAL A 269 13.69 8.41 6.43
C VAL A 269 12.99 7.61 5.34
N LEU A 270 12.40 8.32 4.39
CA LEU A 270 11.62 7.77 3.29
C LEU A 270 12.19 8.25 1.95
N VAL A 271 12.01 7.42 0.92
CA VAL A 271 12.29 7.79 -0.47
C VAL A 271 10.97 7.85 -1.21
N ILE A 272 10.71 8.99 -1.85
CA ILE A 272 9.51 9.25 -2.66
C ILE A 272 9.93 9.36 -4.12
N ASP A 273 9.21 8.66 -4.98
CA ASP A 273 9.47 8.66 -6.41
C ASP A 273 8.66 9.75 -7.16
N PRO A 274 8.93 9.96 -8.46
CA PRO A 274 8.20 10.95 -9.27
C PRO A 274 6.69 10.68 -9.41
N SER A 275 6.20 9.48 -9.06
CA SER A 275 4.78 9.18 -9.02
C SER A 275 4.09 9.61 -7.71
N MET A 276 4.81 10.30 -6.83
CA MET A 276 4.39 10.71 -5.49
C MET A 276 3.99 9.50 -4.64
N ARG A 277 4.81 8.45 -4.68
CA ARG A 277 4.63 7.25 -3.83
C ARG A 277 5.93 6.90 -3.11
N VAL A 278 5.78 6.31 -1.93
CA VAL A 278 6.91 5.82 -1.14
C VAL A 278 7.49 4.57 -1.79
N THR A 279 8.80 4.55 -2.02
CA THR A 279 9.54 3.36 -2.50
C THR A 279 10.30 2.65 -1.41
N HIS A 280 10.74 3.40 -0.39
CA HIS A 280 11.44 2.88 0.78
C HIS A 280 11.08 3.70 2.02
N SER A 281 10.98 3.05 3.18
CA SER A 281 10.78 3.71 4.47
C SER A 281 11.50 2.96 5.58
N GLU A 282 12.30 3.67 6.38
CA GLU A 282 13.07 3.06 7.47
C GLU A 282 13.16 4.04 8.65
N GLY A 283 12.87 3.56 9.87
CA GLY A 283 12.94 4.33 11.11
C GLY A 283 13.85 3.68 12.14
N PRO A 284 14.50 4.45 13.04
CA PRO A 284 14.43 5.91 13.16
C PRO A 284 15.34 6.67 12.16
N SER A 285 16.22 5.97 11.46
CA SER A 285 17.11 6.53 10.43
C SER A 285 17.45 5.46 9.39
N ALA A 286 17.72 5.87 8.15
CA ALA A 286 18.17 4.97 7.10
C ALA A 286 19.67 5.09 6.85
N SER A 287 20.33 3.95 6.60
CA SER A 287 21.75 3.96 6.21
C SER A 287 21.95 4.48 4.78
N ARG A 288 23.11 5.08 4.49
CA ARG A 288 23.47 5.50 3.12
C ARG A 288 23.29 4.40 2.07
N GLU A 289 23.67 3.16 2.40
CA GLU A 289 23.58 2.03 1.46
C GLU A 289 22.13 1.70 1.09
N ASN A 290 21.22 1.73 2.08
CA ASN A 290 19.80 1.54 1.84
C ASN A 290 19.20 2.68 1.00
N LEU A 291 19.58 3.93 1.29
CA LEU A 291 19.14 5.10 0.53
C LEU A 291 19.63 5.04 -0.93
N GLU A 292 20.91 4.78 -1.16
CA GLU A 292 21.47 4.66 -2.51
C GLU A 292 20.79 3.53 -3.31
N SER A 293 20.54 2.38 -2.67
CA SER A 293 19.81 1.27 -3.31
C SER A 293 18.38 1.68 -3.68
N ALA A 294 17.66 2.30 -2.76
CA ALA A 294 16.28 2.75 -3.01
C ALA A 294 16.21 3.79 -4.14
N ILE A 295 17.18 4.71 -4.23
CA ILE A 295 17.27 5.72 -5.30
C ILE A 295 17.57 5.06 -6.65
N ASP A 296 18.46 4.07 -6.70
CA ASP A 296 18.75 3.33 -7.92
C ASP A 296 17.50 2.55 -8.41
N ASP A 297 16.76 1.95 -7.47
CA ASP A 297 15.56 1.17 -7.75
C ASP A 297 14.42 2.01 -8.37
N VAL A 298 14.32 3.32 -8.08
CA VAL A 298 13.30 4.20 -8.69
C VAL A 298 13.32 4.13 -10.22
N SER A 299 14.50 4.07 -10.84
CA SER A 299 14.61 3.99 -12.31
C SER A 299 14.31 2.61 -12.91
N THR A 300 14.33 1.57 -12.08
CA THR A 300 14.17 0.17 -12.50
C THR A 300 12.87 -0.44 -11.99
N GLY A 301 11.91 0.40 -11.55
CA GLY A 301 10.56 -0.02 -11.18
C GLY A 301 10.22 0.08 -9.70
N GLY A 302 10.99 0.82 -8.89
CA GLY A 302 10.68 1.17 -7.50
C GLY A 302 10.52 -0.03 -6.58
N GLY A 303 11.34 -1.08 -6.76
CA GLY A 303 11.23 -2.34 -6.02
C GLY A 303 10.09 -3.27 -6.47
N GLN A 304 9.29 -2.87 -7.46
CA GLN A 304 8.20 -3.69 -7.98
C GLN A 304 8.70 -4.81 -8.89
N SER A 305 8.06 -5.98 -8.79
CA SER A 305 8.43 -7.17 -9.56
C SER A 305 7.28 -7.67 -10.41
N PHE A 306 7.54 -7.92 -11.70
CA PHE A 306 6.56 -8.55 -12.59
C PHE A 306 6.18 -9.99 -12.16
N MET A 307 6.96 -10.62 -11.27
CA MET A 307 6.63 -11.92 -10.70
C MET A 307 5.51 -11.87 -9.65
N GLN A 308 5.16 -10.69 -9.13
CA GLN A 308 4.07 -10.53 -8.15
C GLN A 308 2.72 -11.09 -8.67
N TYR A 309 2.49 -11.08 -9.99
CA TYR A 309 1.31 -11.69 -10.61
C TYR A 309 1.18 -13.20 -10.37
N PHE A 310 2.29 -13.94 -10.22
CA PHE A 310 2.22 -15.35 -9.83
C PHE A 310 1.73 -15.54 -8.40
N GLY A 311 1.99 -14.57 -7.52
CA GLY A 311 1.44 -14.55 -6.16
C GLY A 311 -0.09 -14.58 -6.18
N LEU A 312 -0.72 -13.91 -7.15
CA LEU A 312 -2.18 -13.88 -7.29
C LEU A 312 -2.79 -15.25 -7.67
N LEU A 313 -1.99 -16.21 -8.15
CA LEU A 313 -2.48 -17.57 -8.41
C LEU A 313 -3.02 -18.22 -7.12
N PHE A 314 -2.42 -17.87 -5.99
CA PHE A 314 -2.82 -18.33 -4.66
C PHE A 314 -3.63 -17.23 -3.97
N GLY A 315 -4.88 -17.53 -3.61
CA GLY A 315 -5.84 -16.53 -3.11
C GLY A 315 -6.83 -16.11 -4.21
N PRO A 316 -6.79 -14.87 -4.74
CA PRO A 316 -7.76 -14.37 -5.71
C PRO A 316 -7.81 -15.16 -7.03
N GLY A 317 -6.71 -15.79 -7.44
CA GLY A 317 -6.66 -16.64 -8.63
C GLY A 317 -7.43 -17.95 -8.50
N LEU A 318 -7.77 -18.40 -7.29
CA LEU A 318 -8.42 -19.70 -7.07
C LEU A 318 -9.83 -19.76 -7.64
N PHE A 319 -10.62 -18.68 -7.56
CA PHE A 319 -11.95 -18.68 -8.17
C PHE A 319 -11.92 -18.34 -9.67
N LEU A 320 -10.83 -17.73 -10.16
CA LEU A 320 -10.61 -17.57 -11.61
C LEU A 320 -10.56 -18.93 -12.32
N PHE A 321 -10.18 -20.02 -11.64
CA PHE A 321 -10.23 -21.37 -12.21
C PHE A 321 -11.65 -21.77 -12.67
N PHE A 322 -12.70 -21.41 -11.92
CA PHE A 322 -14.08 -21.69 -12.34
C PHE A 322 -14.47 -20.87 -13.57
N MET A 323 -13.99 -19.62 -13.66
CA MET A 323 -14.13 -18.82 -14.87
C MET A 323 -13.23 -19.29 -16.01
N ALA A 324 -12.23 -20.12 -15.78
CA ALA A 324 -11.33 -20.59 -16.82
C ALA A 324 -11.72 -21.96 -17.41
N LEU A 325 -12.72 -22.64 -16.82
CA LEU A 325 -13.16 -23.97 -17.25
C LEU A 325 -13.47 -24.03 -18.76
N PRO A 326 -12.96 -25.06 -19.47
CA PRO A 326 -13.18 -25.22 -20.91
C PRO A 326 -14.64 -25.52 -21.21
N ARG A 327 -15.15 -25.05 -22.34
CA ARG A 327 -16.54 -25.29 -22.78
C ARG A 327 -16.65 -26.33 -23.89
N ALA A 328 -15.67 -26.34 -24.79
CA ALA A 328 -15.60 -27.26 -25.90
C ALA A 328 -14.29 -28.06 -25.87
N GLU A 329 -14.27 -29.15 -26.62
CA GLU A 329 -13.03 -29.88 -26.90
C GLU A 329 -12.19 -29.07 -27.89
N VAL A 330 -10.88 -28.95 -27.64
CA VAL A 330 -9.99 -28.26 -28.56
C VAL A 330 -9.83 -29.13 -29.79
N THR A 331 -10.47 -28.75 -30.89
CA THR A 331 -10.34 -29.42 -32.18
C THR A 331 -9.08 -28.98 -32.89
N GLU A 332 -8.51 -29.83 -33.75
CA GLU A 332 -7.38 -29.45 -34.58
C GLU A 332 -7.82 -28.38 -35.60
N PRO A 333 -6.96 -27.37 -35.88
CA PRO A 333 -7.30 -26.32 -36.84
C PRO A 333 -7.33 -26.89 -38.27
N GLU A 334 -8.33 -26.51 -39.05
CA GLU A 334 -8.47 -26.95 -40.44
C GLU A 334 -7.30 -26.48 -41.32
N THR A 335 -6.76 -25.29 -41.02
CA THR A 335 -5.53 -24.78 -41.61
C THR A 335 -4.36 -24.94 -40.65
N PRO A 336 -3.19 -25.43 -41.09
CA PRO A 336 -2.04 -25.60 -40.20
C PRO A 336 -1.57 -24.25 -39.66
N LEU A 337 -1.72 -24.07 -38.34
CA LEU A 337 -1.24 -22.91 -37.61
C LEU A 337 0.10 -23.23 -36.95
N PRO A 338 0.98 -22.24 -36.72
CA PRO A 338 2.19 -22.44 -35.96
C PRO A 338 1.91 -23.06 -34.58
N PRO A 339 2.77 -23.99 -34.11
CA PRO A 339 2.59 -24.61 -32.81
C PRO A 339 2.62 -23.54 -31.70
N GLY A 340 1.76 -23.69 -30.70
CA GLY A 340 1.66 -22.74 -29.57
C GLY A 340 0.84 -21.48 -29.83
N THR A 341 0.24 -21.31 -31.02
CA THR A 341 -0.64 -20.17 -31.34
C THR A 341 -1.81 -20.00 -30.37
N LEU A 342 -2.44 -21.10 -29.92
CA LEU A 342 -3.49 -21.05 -28.91
C LEU A 342 -2.98 -20.53 -27.56
N TRP A 343 -1.84 -21.02 -27.10
CA TRP A 343 -1.25 -20.59 -25.83
C TRP A 343 -0.81 -19.12 -25.89
N ALA A 344 -0.16 -18.72 -26.98
CA ALA A 344 0.25 -17.34 -27.20
C ALA A 344 -0.94 -16.38 -27.23
N SER A 345 -2.05 -16.79 -27.84
CA SER A 345 -3.26 -15.97 -27.90
C SER A 345 -4.03 -15.92 -26.58
N ILE A 346 -4.03 -16.99 -25.77
CA ILE A 346 -4.52 -16.92 -24.38
C ILE A 346 -3.68 -15.93 -23.56
N ALA A 347 -2.36 -16.04 -23.63
CA ALA A 347 -1.46 -15.13 -22.92
C ALA A 347 -1.64 -13.67 -23.38
N ALA A 348 -1.73 -13.43 -24.69
CA ALA A 348 -1.98 -12.09 -25.22
C ALA A 348 -3.34 -11.54 -24.77
N ALA A 349 -4.41 -12.34 -24.80
CA ALA A 349 -5.73 -11.91 -24.35
C ALA A 349 -5.77 -11.58 -22.85
N GLY A 350 -5.15 -12.42 -22.02
CA GLY A 350 -4.99 -12.15 -20.58
C GLY A 350 -4.20 -10.87 -20.31
N GLY A 351 -3.09 -10.67 -21.01
CA GLY A 351 -2.28 -9.44 -20.92
C GLY A 351 -3.05 -8.19 -21.34
N VAL A 352 -3.84 -8.25 -22.42
CA VAL A 352 -4.72 -7.16 -22.84
C VAL A 352 -5.77 -6.84 -21.78
N GLY A 353 -6.35 -7.86 -21.13
CA GLY A 353 -7.30 -7.67 -20.04
C GLY A 353 -6.68 -6.93 -18.84
N VAL A 354 -5.46 -7.31 -18.42
CA VAL A 354 -4.74 -6.62 -17.35
C VAL A 354 -4.41 -5.18 -17.73
N LEU A 355 -3.93 -4.97 -18.96
CA LEU A 355 -3.62 -3.63 -19.45
C LEU A 355 -4.85 -2.73 -19.52
N LEU A 356 -6.04 -3.26 -19.84
CA LEU A 356 -7.28 -2.49 -19.87
C LEU A 356 -7.55 -1.81 -18.52
N VAL A 357 -7.29 -2.52 -17.41
CA VAL A 357 -7.49 -1.99 -16.06
C VAL A 357 -6.37 -1.01 -15.67
N ASN A 358 -5.12 -1.31 -16.03
CA ASN A 358 -3.97 -0.55 -15.52
C ASN A 358 -3.55 0.64 -16.41
N ILE A 359 -3.89 0.65 -17.70
CA ILE A 359 -3.58 1.78 -18.60
C ILE A 359 -4.11 3.12 -18.08
N PRO A 360 -5.37 3.24 -17.61
CA PRO A 360 -5.87 4.50 -17.05
C PRO A 360 -4.98 5.06 -15.94
N ALA A 361 -4.48 4.21 -15.05
CA ALA A 361 -3.60 4.60 -13.96
C ALA A 361 -2.20 5.01 -14.41
N ILE A 362 -1.65 4.34 -15.42
CA ILE A 362 -0.37 4.73 -16.04
C ILE A 362 -0.52 6.11 -16.67
N ILE A 363 -1.60 6.34 -17.42
CA ILE A 363 -1.87 7.63 -18.08
C ILE A 363 -2.06 8.72 -17.03
N ALA A 364 -2.82 8.46 -15.97
CA ALA A 364 -3.06 9.43 -14.91
C ALA A 364 -1.74 9.82 -14.21
N THR A 365 -0.90 8.83 -13.89
CA THR A 365 0.41 9.06 -13.25
C THR A 365 1.40 9.79 -14.18
N LEU A 366 1.38 9.52 -15.49
CA LEU A 366 2.24 10.21 -16.46
C LEU A 366 1.75 11.62 -16.82
N ALA A 367 0.48 11.92 -16.55
CA ALA A 367 -0.07 13.25 -16.79
C ALA A 367 0.42 14.23 -15.71
N PRO A 368 0.61 15.52 -16.03
CA PRO A 368 1.00 16.54 -15.07
C PRO A 368 -0.20 16.92 -14.18
N ILE A 369 -0.65 15.96 -13.37
CA ILE A 369 -1.77 16.04 -12.45
C ILE A 369 -1.20 15.99 -11.04
N SER A 370 -1.67 16.86 -10.13
CA SER A 370 -1.20 16.86 -8.74
C SER A 370 -1.53 15.54 -8.04
N SER A 371 -0.71 15.15 -7.05
CA SER A 371 -0.92 13.92 -6.28
C SER A 371 -2.32 13.86 -5.65
N ASN A 372 -2.81 15.00 -5.17
CA ASN A 372 -4.13 15.13 -4.53
C ASN A 372 -5.27 14.79 -5.50
N LEU A 373 -5.16 15.17 -6.78
CA LEU A 373 -6.13 14.78 -7.80
C LEU A 373 -6.00 13.30 -8.20
N LEU A 374 -4.81 12.72 -8.08
CA LEU A 374 -4.62 11.29 -8.32
C LEU A 374 -5.22 10.41 -7.21
N PHE A 375 -5.34 10.89 -5.98
CA PHE A 375 -6.16 10.23 -4.95
C PHE A 375 -7.63 10.10 -5.37
N TRP A 376 -8.19 11.17 -5.94
CA TRP A 376 -9.54 11.14 -6.48
C TRP A 376 -9.68 10.20 -7.67
N PHE A 377 -8.66 10.14 -8.52
CA PHE A 377 -8.60 9.17 -9.61
C PHE A 377 -8.63 7.74 -9.08
N ASP A 378 -7.89 7.43 -8.00
CA ASP A 378 -7.90 6.11 -7.36
C ASP A 378 -9.33 5.76 -6.85
N ILE A 379 -10.07 6.72 -6.29
CA ILE A 379 -11.49 6.53 -5.91
C ILE A 379 -12.38 6.28 -7.14
N VAL A 380 -12.19 7.01 -8.24
CA VAL A 380 -12.94 6.79 -9.50
C VAL A 380 -12.66 5.40 -10.07
N MET A 381 -11.42 4.91 -9.99
CA MET A 381 -11.06 3.55 -10.37
C MET A 381 -11.80 2.51 -9.52
N LEU A 382 -11.91 2.72 -8.21
CA LEU A 382 -12.67 1.82 -7.32
C LEU A 382 -14.17 1.83 -7.65
N LEU A 383 -14.75 3.00 -7.96
CA LEU A 383 -16.13 3.10 -8.44
C LEU A 383 -16.33 2.39 -9.79
N TRP A 384 -15.33 2.42 -10.67
CA TRP A 384 -15.37 1.66 -11.92
C TRP A 384 -15.31 0.15 -11.67
N MET A 385 -14.54 -0.32 -10.68
CA MET A 385 -14.58 -1.71 -10.25
C MET A 385 -15.97 -2.11 -9.73
N VAL A 386 -16.64 -1.25 -8.95
CA VAL A 386 -18.02 -1.48 -8.49
C VAL A 386 -18.98 -1.62 -9.68
N GLU A 387 -18.86 -0.77 -10.69
CA GLU A 387 -19.64 -0.85 -11.93
C GLU A 387 -19.39 -2.20 -12.64
N MET A 388 -18.13 -2.60 -12.83
CA MET A 388 -17.80 -3.87 -13.46
C MET A 388 -18.33 -5.07 -12.68
N CYS A 389 -18.29 -5.03 -11.34
CA CYS A 389 -18.88 -6.07 -10.48
C CYS A 389 -20.40 -6.16 -10.70
N LEU A 390 -21.10 -5.01 -10.71
CA LEU A 390 -22.55 -4.96 -10.94
C LEU A 390 -22.95 -5.45 -12.33
N VAL A 391 -22.21 -5.07 -13.37
CA VAL A 391 -22.48 -5.52 -14.73
C VAL A 391 -22.22 -7.01 -14.86
N THR A 392 -21.12 -7.51 -14.29
CA THR A 392 -20.80 -8.94 -14.29
C THR A 392 -21.85 -9.73 -13.52
N ALA A 393 -22.31 -9.24 -12.37
CA ALA A 393 -23.36 -9.86 -11.57
C ALA A 393 -24.70 -10.02 -12.32
N ARG A 394 -24.98 -9.13 -13.28
CA ARG A 394 -26.22 -9.13 -14.07
C ARG A 394 -26.10 -9.82 -15.43
N LYS A 395 -24.96 -9.68 -16.11
CA LYS A 395 -24.75 -10.08 -17.51
C LYS A 395 -23.67 -11.15 -17.70
N GLY A 396 -22.96 -11.54 -16.65
CA GLY A 396 -21.87 -12.52 -16.68
C GLY A 396 -20.52 -11.98 -17.17
N ALA A 397 -20.45 -10.81 -17.81
CA ALA A 397 -19.19 -10.16 -18.18
C ALA A 397 -19.33 -8.63 -18.28
N PRO A 398 -18.29 -7.86 -17.91
CA PRO A 398 -18.24 -6.43 -18.10
C PRO A 398 -18.17 -6.10 -19.60
N ILE A 399 -18.71 -4.94 -19.98
CA ILE A 399 -18.89 -4.55 -21.38
C ILE A 399 -17.52 -4.31 -22.03
N GLU A 400 -16.57 -3.77 -21.28
CA GLU A 400 -15.22 -3.43 -21.70
C GLU A 400 -14.42 -4.66 -22.09
N ALA A 401 -14.50 -5.74 -21.30
CA ALA A 401 -13.86 -7.01 -21.62
C ALA A 401 -14.41 -7.60 -22.94
N GLN A 402 -15.72 -7.50 -23.16
CA GLN A 402 -16.33 -7.99 -24.40
C GLN A 402 -15.91 -7.19 -25.63
N ILE A 403 -15.77 -5.86 -25.48
CA ILE A 403 -15.31 -4.97 -26.56
C ILE A 403 -13.84 -5.25 -26.87
N ALA A 404 -13.00 -5.34 -25.85
CA ALA A 404 -11.57 -5.63 -26.01
C ALA A 404 -11.35 -7.01 -26.64
N GLY A 405 -12.06 -8.05 -26.20
CA GLY A 405 -12.01 -9.37 -26.81
C GLY A 405 -12.47 -9.39 -28.28
N ARG A 406 -13.52 -8.62 -28.62
CA ARG A 406 -13.96 -8.44 -30.02
C ARG A 406 -12.92 -7.73 -30.88
N ALA A 407 -12.30 -6.68 -30.36
CA ALA A 407 -11.25 -5.96 -31.07
C ALA A 407 -10.03 -6.87 -31.29
N LEU A 408 -9.60 -7.59 -30.25
CA LEU A 408 -8.46 -8.51 -30.31
C LEU A 408 -8.72 -9.66 -31.29
N HIS A 409 -9.91 -10.28 -31.24
CA HIS A 409 -10.28 -11.35 -32.19
C HIS A 409 -10.18 -10.86 -33.65
N ARG A 410 -10.61 -9.62 -33.94
CA ARG A 410 -10.54 -9.04 -35.29
C ARG A 410 -9.11 -8.82 -35.80
N LEU A 411 -8.13 -8.63 -34.91
CA LEU A 411 -6.72 -8.44 -35.28
C LEU A 411 -6.05 -9.74 -35.73
N PHE A 412 -6.57 -10.90 -35.34
CA PHE A 412 -6.01 -12.18 -35.74
C PHE A 412 -6.31 -12.55 -37.21
N PRO A 413 -5.44 -13.34 -37.86
CA PRO A 413 -5.70 -13.86 -39.21
C PRO A 413 -7.01 -14.64 -39.29
N GLN A 414 -7.65 -14.64 -40.45
CA GLN A 414 -8.93 -15.31 -40.67
C GLN A 414 -8.90 -16.80 -40.28
N ALA A 415 -7.84 -17.51 -40.70
CA ALA A 415 -7.57 -18.90 -40.32
C ALA A 415 -7.65 -19.16 -38.81
N PHE A 416 -7.14 -18.22 -38.00
CA PHE A 416 -7.18 -18.34 -36.54
C PHE A 416 -8.56 -17.97 -35.97
N ARG A 417 -9.24 -16.98 -36.55
CA ARG A 417 -10.59 -16.55 -36.13
C ARG A 417 -11.66 -17.60 -36.38
N GLU A 418 -11.51 -18.39 -37.43
CA GLU A 418 -12.40 -19.50 -37.75
C GLU A 418 -12.16 -20.69 -36.82
N TRP A 419 -10.91 -20.91 -36.39
CA TRP A 419 -10.58 -21.96 -35.44
C TRP A 419 -10.95 -21.62 -33.99
N ARG A 420 -10.73 -20.38 -33.55
CA ARG A 420 -10.99 -19.94 -32.17
C ARG A 420 -12.24 -19.10 -32.07
N GLU A 421 -13.20 -19.58 -31.28
CA GLU A 421 -14.44 -18.89 -31.00
C GLU A 421 -14.22 -17.53 -30.33
N LEU A 422 -15.08 -16.57 -30.67
CA LEU A 422 -15.06 -15.23 -30.09
C LEU A 422 -15.31 -15.25 -28.58
N GLU A 423 -16.22 -16.12 -28.11
CA GLU A 423 -16.59 -16.22 -26.70
C GLU A 423 -15.40 -16.67 -25.85
N ASP A 424 -14.59 -17.61 -26.33
CA ASP A 424 -13.38 -18.05 -25.65
C ASP A 424 -12.33 -16.94 -25.57
N MET A 425 -12.15 -16.16 -26.65
CA MET A 425 -11.27 -14.98 -26.63
C MET A 425 -11.73 -13.93 -25.62
N GLN A 426 -13.02 -13.62 -25.59
CA GLN A 426 -13.60 -12.66 -24.64
C GLN A 426 -13.43 -13.12 -23.20
N ARG A 427 -13.50 -14.43 -22.95
CA ARG A 427 -13.32 -15.01 -21.63
C ARG A 427 -11.87 -14.94 -21.15
N ASP A 428 -10.89 -15.09 -22.04
CA ASP A 428 -9.48 -14.88 -21.67
C ASP A 428 -9.17 -13.41 -21.37
N VAL A 429 -9.78 -12.48 -22.10
CA VAL A 429 -9.72 -11.05 -21.73
C VAL A 429 -10.41 -10.81 -20.39
N LEU A 430 -11.55 -11.43 -20.12
CA LEU A 430 -12.25 -11.33 -18.83
C LEU A 430 -11.39 -11.82 -17.67
N LEU A 431 -10.72 -12.97 -17.82
CA LEU A 431 -9.77 -13.47 -16.82
C LEU A 431 -8.64 -12.47 -16.59
N GLY A 432 -8.12 -11.87 -17.65
CA GLY A 432 -7.14 -10.78 -17.57
C GLY A 432 -7.66 -9.55 -16.84
N VAL A 433 -8.89 -9.10 -17.11
CA VAL A 433 -9.49 -7.94 -16.43
C VAL A 433 -9.59 -8.17 -14.93
N TRP A 434 -10.08 -9.33 -14.50
CA TRP A 434 -10.16 -9.65 -13.07
C TRP A 434 -8.79 -9.80 -12.43
N LEU A 435 -7.84 -10.43 -13.13
CA LEU A 435 -6.45 -10.49 -12.67
C LEU A 435 -5.85 -9.08 -12.52
N GLY A 436 -6.21 -8.15 -13.41
CA GLY A 436 -5.80 -6.74 -13.35
C GLY A 436 -6.35 -6.03 -12.11
N TRP A 437 -7.64 -6.23 -11.79
CA TRP A 437 -8.24 -5.70 -10.56
C TRP A 437 -7.63 -6.31 -9.29
N PHE A 438 -7.37 -7.62 -9.27
CA PHE A 438 -6.70 -8.22 -8.10
C PHE A 438 -5.26 -7.77 -7.96
N GLY A 439 -4.55 -7.54 -9.08
CA GLY A 439 -3.26 -6.89 -9.08
C GLY A 439 -3.34 -5.48 -8.51
N TRP A 440 -4.37 -4.71 -8.89
CA TRP A 440 -4.61 -3.37 -8.35
C TRP A 440 -4.87 -3.37 -6.83
N LEU A 441 -5.65 -4.33 -6.33
CA LEU A 441 -5.97 -4.43 -4.90
C LEU A 441 -4.77 -4.92 -4.07
N ALA A 442 -4.02 -5.90 -4.58
CA ALA A 442 -2.89 -6.48 -3.84
C ALA A 442 -1.63 -5.63 -3.95
N PHE A 443 -1.41 -5.01 -5.10
CA PHE A 443 -0.19 -4.28 -5.47
C PHE A 443 -0.54 -2.97 -6.19
N PRO A 444 -1.18 -1.99 -5.52
CA PRO A 444 -1.66 -0.76 -6.15
C PRO A 444 -0.54 0.09 -6.78
N ALA A 445 0.70 -0.08 -6.31
CA ALA A 445 1.87 0.60 -6.82
C ALA A 445 2.51 -0.05 -8.06
N LEU A 446 2.10 -1.27 -8.44
CA LEU A 446 2.80 -2.09 -9.44
C LEU A 446 2.96 -1.40 -10.81
N PHE A 447 1.90 -0.77 -11.32
CA PHE A 447 1.96 -0.03 -12.59
C PHE A 447 2.37 1.43 -12.43
N PRO A 448 1.83 2.19 -11.45
CA PRO A 448 2.26 3.56 -11.21
C PRO A 448 3.77 3.68 -10.93
N GLN A 449 4.33 2.87 -10.03
CA GLN A 449 5.77 2.90 -9.74
C GLN A 449 6.57 2.08 -10.76
N GLY A 450 6.14 0.84 -11.06
CA GLY A 450 6.90 -0.03 -11.95
C GLY A 450 7.06 0.53 -13.37
N VAL A 451 6.02 1.17 -13.90
CA VAL A 451 6.00 1.69 -15.28
C VAL A 451 6.09 3.21 -15.30
N ALA A 452 5.13 3.92 -14.70
CA ALA A 452 5.02 5.37 -14.90
C ALA A 452 6.16 6.14 -14.22
N SER A 453 6.49 5.82 -12.97
CA SER A 453 7.61 6.42 -12.23
C SER A 453 8.95 6.19 -12.95
N SER A 454 9.21 4.95 -13.39
CA SER A 454 10.37 4.63 -14.24
C SER A 454 10.42 5.51 -15.49
N MET A 455 9.28 5.76 -16.17
CA MET A 455 9.25 6.64 -17.34
C MET A 455 9.49 8.12 -17.00
N LEU A 456 9.07 8.57 -15.81
CA LEU A 456 9.29 9.94 -15.32
C LEU A 456 10.73 10.18 -14.85
N SER A 457 11.47 9.11 -14.48
CA SER A 457 12.83 9.21 -13.94
C SER A 457 13.91 9.59 -14.97
N GLY A 458 13.56 9.80 -16.25
CA GLY A 458 14.47 10.25 -17.30
C GLY A 458 14.51 9.37 -18.57
N ALA A 459 15.37 9.72 -19.53
CA ALA A 459 15.39 9.10 -20.87
C ALA A 459 15.68 7.60 -20.87
N PHE A 460 16.59 7.14 -20.01
CA PHE A 460 16.88 5.72 -19.83
C PHE A 460 15.71 5.00 -19.12
N GLY A 461 15.04 5.70 -18.20
CA GLY A 461 13.86 5.24 -17.50
C GLY A 461 12.66 4.96 -18.42
N ILE A 462 12.48 5.73 -19.50
CA ILE A 462 11.45 5.44 -20.53
C ILE A 462 11.64 4.05 -21.13
N GLY A 463 12.89 3.66 -21.44
CA GLY A 463 13.20 2.33 -21.97
C GLY A 463 12.86 1.22 -20.98
N PHE A 464 13.20 1.42 -19.70
CA PHE A 464 12.86 0.48 -18.64
C PHE A 464 11.37 0.39 -18.34
N GLY A 465 10.64 1.52 -18.36
CA GLY A 465 9.20 1.54 -18.16
C GLY A 465 8.45 0.79 -19.26
N LEU A 466 8.84 0.95 -20.53
CA LEU A 466 8.27 0.18 -21.64
C LEU A 466 8.59 -1.31 -21.55
N PHE A 467 9.82 -1.64 -21.13
CA PHE A 467 10.22 -3.02 -20.84
C PHE A 467 9.35 -3.62 -19.73
N TYR A 468 9.19 -2.92 -18.61
CA TYR A 468 8.36 -3.35 -17.48
C TYR A 468 6.90 -3.52 -17.89
N LEU A 469 6.34 -2.59 -18.67
CA LEU A 469 4.97 -2.68 -19.17
C LEU A 469 4.75 -3.96 -20.00
N PHE A 470 5.68 -4.25 -20.92
CA PHE A 470 5.62 -5.46 -21.73
C PHE A 470 5.69 -6.72 -20.87
N TRP A 471 6.63 -6.77 -19.92
CA TRP A 471 6.80 -7.94 -19.06
C TRP A 471 5.65 -8.13 -18.09
N LEU A 472 5.11 -7.07 -17.50
CA LEU A 472 3.92 -7.14 -16.64
C LEU A 472 2.73 -7.72 -17.42
N ALA A 473 2.48 -7.24 -18.64
CA ALA A 473 1.42 -7.75 -19.50
C ALA A 473 1.66 -9.22 -19.90
N LEU A 474 2.90 -9.57 -20.25
CA LEU A 474 3.27 -10.93 -20.63
C LEU A 474 3.10 -11.91 -19.47
N PHE A 475 3.63 -11.58 -18.29
CA PHE A 475 3.56 -12.44 -17.11
C PHE A 475 2.14 -12.59 -16.58
N ALA A 476 1.35 -11.51 -16.56
CA ALA A 476 -0.09 -11.60 -16.31
C ALA A 476 -0.79 -12.55 -17.31
N GLY A 477 -0.46 -12.43 -18.60
CA GLY A 477 -0.92 -13.35 -19.64
C GLY A 477 -0.54 -14.81 -19.40
N LEU A 478 0.71 -15.05 -18.98
CA LEU A 478 1.19 -16.39 -18.62
C LEU A 478 0.44 -16.96 -17.41
N VAL A 479 0.10 -16.13 -16.42
CA VAL A 479 -0.74 -16.53 -15.29
C VAL A 479 -2.13 -16.95 -15.78
N VAL A 480 -2.76 -16.18 -16.67
CA VAL A 480 -4.06 -16.57 -17.28
C VAL A 480 -3.93 -17.89 -18.04
N LEU A 481 -2.84 -18.09 -18.79
CA LEU A 481 -2.55 -19.36 -19.46
C LEU A 481 -2.41 -20.52 -18.46
N MET A 482 -1.71 -20.32 -17.35
CA MET A 482 -1.60 -21.34 -16.28
C MET A 482 -2.96 -21.64 -15.66
N ILE A 483 -3.80 -20.62 -15.42
CA ILE A 483 -5.15 -20.80 -14.90
C ILE A 483 -5.98 -21.67 -15.86
N ARG A 484 -5.94 -21.37 -17.16
CA ARG A 484 -6.58 -22.19 -18.21
C ARG A 484 -6.05 -23.63 -18.24
N PHE A 485 -4.74 -23.80 -18.14
CA PHE A 485 -4.11 -25.11 -18.17
C PHE A 485 -4.54 -25.96 -16.96
N ILE A 486 -4.47 -25.42 -15.76
CA ILE A 486 -4.88 -26.11 -14.53
C ILE A 486 -6.39 -26.42 -14.55
N ALA A 487 -7.22 -25.46 -14.99
CA ALA A 487 -8.66 -25.67 -15.11
C ALA A 487 -9.01 -26.82 -16.08
N SER A 488 -8.16 -27.09 -17.08
CA SER A 488 -8.36 -28.17 -18.05
C SER A 488 -7.99 -29.57 -17.53
N TRP A 489 -7.29 -29.70 -16.39
CA TRP A 489 -6.83 -31.00 -15.86
C TRP A 489 -7.96 -31.99 -15.52
N GLY A 490 -9.16 -31.50 -15.20
CA GLY A 490 -10.32 -32.33 -14.93
C GLY A 490 -10.93 -32.98 -16.19
N GLY A 491 -10.38 -32.73 -17.39
CA GLY A 491 -10.78 -33.41 -18.62
C GLY A 491 -12.25 -33.20 -18.98
N SER A 492 -13.01 -34.29 -19.09
CA SER A 492 -14.45 -34.24 -19.40
C SER A 492 -15.28 -33.59 -18.30
N ILE A 493 -14.87 -33.73 -17.03
CA ILE A 493 -15.58 -33.11 -15.89
C ILE A 493 -15.47 -31.59 -16.02
N SER A 494 -14.26 -31.06 -16.19
CA SER A 494 -14.05 -29.62 -16.37
C SER A 494 -14.86 -29.05 -17.53
N ARG A 495 -15.03 -29.81 -18.62
CA ARG A 495 -15.85 -29.42 -19.78
C ARG A 495 -17.32 -29.29 -19.45
N VAL A 496 -17.90 -30.30 -18.78
CA VAL A 496 -19.32 -30.26 -18.36
C VAL A 496 -19.57 -29.05 -17.45
N PHE A 497 -18.70 -28.80 -16.48
CA PHE A 497 -18.84 -27.63 -15.61
C PHE A 497 -18.70 -26.31 -16.37
N GLY A 498 -17.78 -26.23 -17.34
CA GLY A 498 -17.62 -25.04 -18.17
C GLY A 498 -18.81 -24.79 -19.09
N GLU A 499 -19.35 -25.82 -19.74
CA GLU A 499 -20.48 -25.73 -20.67
C GLU A 499 -21.77 -25.26 -19.98
N PHE A 500 -22.12 -25.88 -18.84
CA PHE A 500 -23.37 -25.57 -18.14
C PHE A 500 -23.25 -24.47 -17.07
N GLY A 501 -22.03 -24.21 -16.56
CA GLY A 501 -21.82 -23.36 -15.39
C GLY A 501 -21.19 -21.99 -15.68
N ALA A 502 -20.61 -21.76 -16.86
CA ALA A 502 -19.82 -20.56 -17.14
C ALA A 502 -20.52 -19.24 -16.78
N GLU A 503 -21.76 -19.07 -17.24
CA GLU A 503 -22.53 -17.86 -16.99
C GLU A 503 -22.92 -17.73 -15.51
N VAL A 504 -23.36 -18.83 -14.90
CA VAL A 504 -23.78 -18.88 -13.49
C VAL A 504 -22.60 -18.55 -12.57
N PHE A 505 -21.40 -19.07 -12.86
CA PHE A 505 -20.18 -18.77 -12.10
C PHE A 505 -19.78 -17.31 -12.24
N ALA A 506 -19.82 -16.76 -13.45
CA ALA A 506 -19.42 -15.37 -13.67
C ALA A 506 -20.38 -14.38 -12.99
N GLN A 507 -21.70 -14.60 -13.10
CA GLN A 507 -22.70 -13.80 -12.37
C GLN A 507 -22.52 -13.90 -10.86
N PHE A 508 -22.29 -15.11 -10.33
CA PHE A 508 -22.07 -15.30 -8.90
C PHE A 508 -20.80 -14.61 -8.40
N ILE A 509 -19.71 -14.67 -9.15
CA ILE A 509 -18.47 -13.95 -8.84
C ILE A 509 -18.72 -12.44 -8.77
N GLY A 510 -19.50 -11.88 -9.71
CA GLY A 510 -19.88 -10.46 -9.64
C GLY A 510 -20.57 -10.10 -8.32
N TRP A 511 -21.46 -10.97 -7.82
CA TRP A 511 -22.12 -10.77 -6.53
C TRP A 511 -21.19 -10.94 -5.33
N CYS A 512 -20.19 -11.81 -5.40
CA CYS A 512 -19.20 -11.99 -4.35
C CYS A 512 -18.18 -10.85 -4.29
N LEU A 513 -17.79 -10.31 -5.46
CA LEU A 513 -16.81 -9.21 -5.55
C LEU A 513 -17.41 -7.84 -5.26
N LEU A 514 -18.72 -7.66 -5.45
CA LEU A 514 -19.38 -6.39 -5.21
C LEU A 514 -19.20 -5.88 -3.76
N PRO A 515 -19.41 -6.68 -2.69
CA PRO A 515 -19.11 -6.26 -1.32
C PRO A 515 -17.64 -5.87 -1.11
N ILE A 516 -16.70 -6.58 -1.74
CA ILE A 516 -15.26 -6.28 -1.65
C ILE A 516 -14.97 -4.93 -2.32
N ALA A 517 -15.49 -4.70 -3.53
CA ALA A 517 -15.33 -3.44 -4.25
C ALA A 517 -15.90 -2.26 -3.46
N LEU A 518 -17.09 -2.43 -2.87
CA LEU A 518 -17.71 -1.41 -2.00
C LEU A 518 -16.87 -1.16 -0.74
N TRP A 519 -16.34 -2.22 -0.12
CA TRP A 519 -15.50 -2.11 1.07
C TRP A 519 -14.26 -1.28 0.82
N VAL A 520 -13.50 -1.61 -0.23
CA VAL A 520 -12.27 -0.86 -0.59
C VAL A 520 -12.60 0.56 -1.03
N THR A 521 -13.75 0.79 -1.69
CA THR A 521 -14.21 2.14 -2.02
C THR A 521 -14.49 2.98 -0.77
N VAL A 522 -15.16 2.39 0.24
CA VAL A 522 -15.43 3.07 1.51
C VAL A 522 -14.14 3.32 2.27
N ASP A 523 -13.22 2.37 2.29
CA ASP A 523 -11.90 2.52 2.89
C ASP A 523 -11.14 3.70 2.27
N GLY A 524 -11.04 3.73 0.94
CA GLY A 524 -10.40 4.84 0.22
C GLY A 524 -11.05 6.21 0.49
N LEU A 525 -12.37 6.26 0.68
CA LEU A 525 -13.09 7.49 1.06
C LEU A 525 -12.78 7.92 2.50
N ILE A 526 -12.66 6.96 3.44
CA ILE A 526 -12.28 7.25 4.83
C ILE A 526 -10.85 7.79 4.87
N THR A 527 -9.91 7.12 4.20
CA THR A 527 -8.51 7.58 4.11
C THR A 527 -8.43 8.98 3.49
N ALA A 528 -9.18 9.23 2.42
CA ALA A 528 -9.21 10.57 1.81
C ALA A 528 -9.79 11.64 2.76
N SER A 529 -10.81 11.30 3.56
CA SER A 529 -11.35 12.19 4.58
C SER A 529 -10.35 12.45 5.72
N GLN A 530 -9.59 11.44 6.14
CA GLN A 530 -8.55 11.58 7.18
C GLN A 530 -7.40 12.49 6.71
N LEU A 531 -7.09 12.46 5.41
CA LEU A 531 -6.10 13.33 4.77
C LEU A 531 -6.61 14.75 4.48
N GLY A 532 -7.83 15.10 4.88
CA GLY A 532 -8.38 16.44 4.69
C GLY A 532 -8.74 16.80 3.25
N LEU A 533 -8.98 15.81 2.38
CA LEU A 533 -9.43 16.05 0.99
C LEU A 533 -10.88 16.55 0.88
N PHE A 534 -11.63 16.62 1.99
CA PHE A 534 -13.05 16.94 2.07
C PHE A 534 -13.43 17.84 3.24
#